data_AF-A0A223EHJ9-F1
#
_entry.id   AF-A0A223EHJ9-F1
#
_cell.length_a   1.000
_cell.length_b   1.000
_cell.length_c   1.000
_cell.angle_alpha   90.00
_cell.angle_beta   90.00
_cell.angle_gamma   90.00
#
_symmetry.space_group_name_H-M   'P 1'
#
loop_
_entity.id
_entity.type
_entity.pdbx_description
1 polymer ?
#
loop_
_entity_poly.entity_id
_entity_poly.type
_entity_poly.pdbx_seq_one_letter_code
_entity_poly.pdbx_strand_id
1 'polypeptide(L)' 'MLPIISSVPDVNIELLVFAIGSGSLILSHVNDTGFWMIKEFFNLTVAQTLKSWPVMETIISVVSLILILLLNSIV' A
#
# COMPACT_ATOMS: atom_id res chain seq x y z
N MET A 1 -14.31 -5.94 10.11
CA MET A 1 -14.38 -6.55 8.76
C MET A 1 -15.14 -7.87 8.71
N LEU A 2 -14.93 -8.81 9.64
CA LEU A 2 -15.73 -10.06 9.75
C LEU A 2 -17.26 -9.91 9.61
N PRO A 3 -17.94 -8.95 10.26
CA PRO A 3 -19.40 -8.85 10.16
C PRO A 3 -19.91 -8.24 8.83
N ILE A 4 -19.05 -7.53 8.09
CA ILE A 4 -19.39 -6.90 6.79
C ILE A 4 -19.22 -7.93 5.66
N ILE A 5 -18.20 -8.78 5.77
CA ILE A 5 -17.94 -9.87 4.81
C ILE A 5 -19.08 -10.91 4.85
N SER A 6 -19.67 -11.15 6.02
CA SER A 6 -20.82 -12.06 6.15
C SER A 6 -22.14 -11.48 5.64
N SER A 7 -22.19 -10.20 5.28
CA SER A 7 -23.39 -9.54 4.74
C SER A 7 -23.32 -9.26 3.23
N VAL A 8 -22.20 -9.57 2.57
CA VAL A 8 -22.06 -9.50 1.11
C VAL A 8 -21.83 -10.92 0.58
N PRO A 9 -22.84 -11.56 -0.05
CA PRO A 9 -22.63 -12.84 -0.72
C PRO A 9 -21.67 -12.62 -1.90
N ASP A 10 -20.72 -13.54 -2.10
CA ASP A 10 -19.76 -13.54 -3.23
C ASP A 10 -18.57 -12.56 -3.12
N VAL A 11 -18.04 -12.31 -1.91
CA VAL A 11 -16.75 -11.58 -1.76
C VAL A 11 -15.58 -12.54 -1.70
N ASN A 12 -14.63 -12.37 -2.63
CA ASN A 12 -13.32 -13.02 -2.58
C ASN A 12 -12.48 -12.41 -1.44
N ILE A 13 -12.47 -13.10 -0.29
CA ILE A 13 -11.75 -12.70 0.93
C ILE A 13 -10.25 -12.50 0.67
N GLU A 14 -9.69 -13.26 -0.26
CA GLU A 14 -8.28 -13.16 -0.66
C GLU A 14 -7.97 -11.79 -1.28
N LEU A 15 -8.77 -11.38 -2.27
CA LEU A 15 -8.66 -10.07 -2.92
C LEU A 15 -8.93 -8.92 -1.94
N LEU A 16 -9.84 -9.12 -0.98
CA LEU A 16 -10.13 -8.13 0.06
C LEU A 16 -8.93 -7.91 1.00
N VAL A 17 -8.25 -8.98 1.42
CA VAL A 17 -7.03 -8.87 2.25
C VAL A 17 -5.93 -8.12 1.48
N PHE A 18 -5.75 -8.42 0.21
CA PHE A 18 -4.79 -7.70 -0.64
C PHE A 18 -5.17 -6.22 -0.80
N ALA A 19 -6.45 -5.89 -0.97
CA ALA A 19 -6.93 -4.51 -1.10
C ALA A 19 -6.64 -3.69 0.18
N ILE A 20 -6.87 -4.28 1.35
CA ILE A 20 -6.59 -3.64 2.64
C ILE A 20 -5.09 -3.44 2.83
N GLY A 21 -4.29 -4.47 2.52
CA GLY A 21 -2.81 -4.38 2.61
C GLY A 21 -2.24 -3.31 1.68
N SER A 22 -2.76 -3.21 0.45
CA SER A 22 -2.37 -2.19 -0.53
C SER A 22 -2.60 -0.77 0.00
N GLY A 23 -3.75 -0.51 0.64
CA GLY A 23 -4.08 0.82 1.17
C GLY A 23 -3.27 1.24 2.39
N SER A 24 -2.69 0.29 3.14
CA SER A 24 -1.93 0.56 4.36
C SER A 24 -0.61 1.31 4.14
N LEU A 25 -0.10 1.34 2.90
CA LEU A 25 1.19 1.92 2.55
C LEU A 25 1.08 3.33 1.94
N ILE A 26 -0.12 3.91 1.83
CA ILE A 26 -0.31 5.25 1.26
C ILE A 26 0.16 6.29 2.28
N LEU A 27 1.11 7.14 1.87
CA LEU A 27 1.63 8.27 2.66
C LEU A 27 2.33 7.85 3.98
N SER A 28 3.27 6.91 3.92
CA SER A 28 4.11 6.63 5.09
C SER A 28 5.09 7.80 5.32
N HIS A 29 4.95 8.46 6.47
CA HIS A 29 5.80 9.58 6.90
C HIS A 29 7.10 9.03 7.56
N VAL A 30 7.83 9.83 8.37
CA VAL A 30 9.02 9.36 9.16
C VAL A 30 8.77 8.15 10.08
N ASN A 31 7.53 7.66 10.14
CA ASN A 31 7.11 6.48 10.88
C ASN A 31 7.42 5.16 10.14
N ASP A 32 7.84 5.19 8.87
CA ASP A 32 8.21 3.97 8.14
C ASP A 32 9.65 3.51 8.47
N THR A 33 9.83 2.24 8.78
CA THR A 33 11.17 1.65 8.95
C THR A 33 11.98 1.71 7.64
N GLY A 34 11.31 1.59 6.48
CA GLY A 34 11.94 1.67 5.16
C GLY A 34 12.52 3.06 4.85
N PHE A 35 11.91 4.11 5.38
CA PHE A 35 12.38 5.50 5.23
C PHE A 35 13.82 5.67 5.75
N TRP A 36 14.09 5.17 6.94
CA TRP A 36 15.42 5.27 7.57
C TRP A 36 16.44 4.38 6.88
N MET A 37 16.01 3.21 6.41
CA MET A 37 16.87 2.28 5.67
C MET A 37 17.37 2.91 4.36
N ILE A 38 16.49 3.53 3.56
CA ILE A 38 16.88 4.21 2.31
C ILE A 38 17.74 5.44 2.58
N LYS A 39 17.44 6.20 3.65
CA LYS A 39 18.27 7.33 4.05
C LYS A 39 19.71 6.90 4.33
N GLU A 40 19.92 5.82 5.08
CA GLU A 40 21.27 5.28 5.35
C GLU A 40 21.92 4.69 4.09
N PHE A 41 21.20 3.90 3.29
CA PHE A 41 21.76 3.28 2.08
C PHE A 41 22.26 4.29 1.05
N PHE A 42 21.57 5.42 0.89
CA PHE A 42 21.89 6.44 -0.12
C PHE A 42 22.55 7.71 0.45
N ASN A 43 22.84 7.78 1.76
CA ASN A 43 23.36 8.97 2.44
C ASN A 43 22.55 10.26 2.14
N LEU A 44 21.23 10.13 2.01
CA LEU A 44 20.35 11.24 1.64
C LEU A 44 19.98 12.09 2.87
N THR A 45 19.69 13.37 2.64
CA THR A 45 19.13 14.23 3.70
C THR A 45 17.67 13.87 3.97
N VAL A 46 17.21 14.04 5.23
CA VAL A 46 15.82 13.72 5.65
C VAL A 46 14.79 14.43 4.76
N ALA A 47 15.06 15.67 4.35
CA ALA A 47 14.17 16.44 3.47
C ALA A 47 14.11 15.89 2.03
N GLN A 48 15.18 15.27 1.52
CA GLN A 48 15.19 14.63 0.20
C GLN A 48 14.49 13.27 0.25
N THR A 49 14.76 12.46 1.28
CA THR A 49 14.08 11.17 1.47
C THR A 49 12.58 11.35 1.68
N LEU A 50 12.15 12.39 2.41
CA LEU A 50 10.72 12.67 2.61
C LEU A 50 9.99 13.08 1.32
N LYS A 51 10.72 13.53 0.28
CA LYS A 51 10.12 13.86 -1.01
C LYS A 51 10.06 12.65 -1.95
N SER A 52 11.01 11.73 -1.88
CA SER A 52 11.06 10.58 -2.78
C SER A 52 10.33 9.36 -2.24
N TRP A 53 10.43 9.10 -0.93
CA TRP A 53 9.92 7.90 -0.28
C TRP A 53 8.39 7.78 -0.32
N PRO A 54 7.60 8.74 0.22
CA PRO A 54 6.15 8.64 0.18
C PRO A 54 5.59 8.69 -1.24
N VAL A 55 6.30 9.30 -2.20
CA VAL A 55 5.91 9.27 -3.61
C VAL A 55 6.03 7.87 -4.18
N MET A 56 7.14 7.17 -3.91
CA MET A 56 7.33 5.78 -4.31
C MET A 56 6.27 4.86 -3.69
N GLU A 57 6.00 4.99 -2.40
CA GLU A 57 4.98 4.18 -1.71
C GLU A 57 3.57 4.45 -2.24
N THR A 58 3.25 5.72 -2.54
CA THR A 58 1.96 6.06 -3.15
C THR A 58 1.82 5.42 -4.53
N ILE A 59 2.88 5.41 -5.35
CA ILE A 59 2.88 4.73 -6.65
C ILE A 59 2.66 3.22 -6.46
N ILE A 60 3.38 2.57 -5.55
CA ILE A 60 3.24 1.13 -5.28
C ILE A 60 1.82 0.79 -4.83
N SER A 61 1.24 1.61 -3.95
CA SER A 61 -0.11 1.41 -3.47
C SER A 61 -1.17 1.61 -4.55
N VAL A 62 -1.03 2.65 -5.39
CA VAL A 62 -1.94 2.89 -6.52
C VAL A 62 -1.86 1.74 -7.53
N VAL A 63 -0.65 1.29 -7.89
CA VAL A 63 -0.46 0.17 -8.82
C VAL A 63 -1.07 -1.12 -8.26
N SER A 64 -0.83 -1.41 -6.98
CA SER A 64 -1.38 -2.60 -6.31
C SER A 64 -2.91 -2.56 -6.25
N LEU A 65 -3.50 -1.40 -5.96
CA LEU A 65 -4.97 -1.22 -5.96
C LEU A 65 -5.56 -1.44 -7.36
N ILE A 66 -4.94 -0.90 -8.40
CA ILE A 66 -5.37 -1.11 -9.80
C ILE A 66 -5.30 -2.59 -10.18
N LEU A 67 -4.23 -3.29 -9.79
CA LEU A 67 -4.05 -4.71 -10.09
C LEU A 67 -5.13 -5.57 -9.41
N ILE A 68 -5.47 -5.25 -8.16
CA ILE A 68 -6.51 -5.95 -7.39
C ILE A 68 -7.89 -5.70 -8.00
N LEU A 69 -8.18 -4.47 -8.42
CA LEU A 69 -9.43 -4.14 -9.12
C LEU A 69 -9.55 -4.86 -10.47
N LEU A 70 -8.45 -4.96 -11.23
CA LEU A 70 -8.40 -5.73 -12.47
C LEU A 70 -8.66 -7.22 -12.22
N LEU A 71 -8.01 -7.82 -11.22
CA LEU A 71 -8.24 -9.22 -10.85
C LEU A 71 -9.69 -9.45 -10.42
N ASN A 72 -10.26 -8.55 -9.62
CA ASN A 72 -11.65 -8.60 -9.18
C ASN A 72 -12.65 -8.43 -10.35
N SER A 73 -12.24 -7.86 -11.48
CA SER A 73 -13.09 -7.80 -12.68
C SER A 73 -13.09 -9.10 -13.49
N ILE A 74 -12.13 -9.98 -13.25
CA ILE A 74 -11.91 -11.23 -14.02
C ILE A 74 -12.38 -12.45 -13.23
N VAL A 75 -12.19 -12.43 -11.91
CA VAL A 75 -12.56 -13.49 -10.96
C VAL A 75 -13.98 -13.29 -10.45
#